data_AF-A0A166GF20-F1
#
_entry.id   AF-A0A166GF20-F1
#
_cell.length_a   1.000
_cell.length_b   1.000
_cell.length_c   1.000
_cell.angle_alpha   90.00
_cell.angle_beta   90.00
_cell.angle_gamma   90.00
#
_symmetry.space_group_name_H-M   'P 1'
#
loop_
_entity.id
_entity.type
_entity.pdbx_description
1 polymer ?
#
loop_
_entity_poly.entity_id
_entity_poly.type
_entity_poly.pdbx_seq_one_letter_code
_entity_poly.pdbx_strand_id
1 'polypeptide(L)'
;MECKTANQSFIQKLGCITNPDFPEDSPQLYHQLIYCSRSYRDLVTRVTFGYGHDTKKEPGVGGLALFCAACPQPGYNLPDNWENDPAQ
;
A
#
# COMPACT_ATOMS: atom_id res chain seq x y z
N MET A 1 -3.38 3.12 13.37
CA MET A 1 -2.56 2.50 14.43
C MET A 1 -1.78 1.37 13.79
N GLU A 2 -0.60 1.64 13.25
CA GLU A 2 0.32 0.56 12.90
C GLU A 2 0.85 -0.01 14.21
N CYS A 3 0.16 -1.00 14.77
CA CYS A 3 0.75 -1.78 15.84
C CYS A 3 2.02 -2.42 15.27
N LYS A 4 3.17 -2.16 15.89
CA LYS A 4 4.49 -2.75 15.57
C LYS A 4 4.55 -4.26 15.83
N THR A 5 3.41 -4.93 15.89
CA THR A 5 3.25 -6.35 16.15
C THR A 5 3.23 -7.08 14.82
N ALA A 6 4.01 -8.15 14.70
CA ALA A 6 3.97 -8.98 13.51
C ALA A 6 2.55 -9.52 13.27
N ASN A 7 2.12 -9.57 12.02
CA ASN A 7 0.78 -10.04 11.63
C ASN A 7 0.47 -11.44 12.21
N GLN A 8 1.47 -12.31 12.29
CA GLN A 8 1.32 -13.64 12.88
C GLN A 8 0.96 -13.57 14.36
N SER A 9 1.66 -12.74 15.13
CA SER A 9 1.39 -12.55 16.56
C SER A 9 0.02 -11.92 16.81
N PHE A 10 -0.42 -11.03 15.92
CA PHE A 10 -1.77 -10.47 15.97
C PHE A 10 -2.85 -11.54 15.74
N ILE A 11 -2.70 -12.39 14.71
CA ILE A 11 -3.64 -13.50 14.44
C ILE A 11 -3.68 -14.50 15.60
N GLN A 12 -2.52 -14.84 16.16
CA GLN A 12 -2.47 -15.76 17.30
C GLN A 12 -3.16 -15.16 18.53
N LYS A 13 -2.98 -13.86 18.78
CA LYS A 13 -3.71 -13.17 19.84
C LYS A 13 -5.21 -13.15 19.61
N LEU A 14 -5.67 -12.97 18.36
CA LEU A 14 -7.08 -13.09 18.01
C LEU A 14 -7.62 -14.48 18.32
N GLY A 15 -6.90 -15.55 17.95
CA GLY A 15 -7.29 -16.92 18.30
C GLY A 15 -7.48 -17.11 19.81
N CYS A 16 -6.53 -16.62 20.63
CA CYS A 16 -6.66 -16.67 22.09
C CYS A 16 -7.84 -15.86 22.65
N ILE A 17 -8.30 -14.81 21.96
CA ILE A 17 -9.47 -14.02 22.37
C ILE A 17 -10.77 -14.71 21.93
N THR A 18 -10.77 -15.30 20.73
CA THR A 18 -11.94 -15.96 20.15
C THR A 18 -12.26 -17.28 20.84
N ASN A 19 -11.26 -18.11 21.10
CA ASN A 19 -11.39 -19.35 21.87
C ASN A 19 -10.28 -19.41 22.92
N PRO A 20 -10.51 -18.89 24.15
CA PRO A 20 -9.51 -18.89 25.20
C PRO A 20 -9.12 -20.29 25.69
N ASP A 21 -10.07 -21.22 25.66
CA ASP A 21 -9.88 -22.59 26.17
C ASP A 21 -9.05 -23.43 25.21
N PHE A 22 -9.26 -23.27 23.89
CA PHE A 22 -8.53 -23.97 22.83
C PHE A 22 -8.16 -23.01 21.68
N PRO A 23 -7.15 -22.15 21.86
CA PRO A 23 -6.76 -21.15 20.86
C PRO A 23 -6.37 -21.74 19.50
N GLU A 24 -5.78 -22.94 19.50
CA GLU A 24 -5.35 -23.70 18.32
C GLU A 24 -6.51 -24.15 17.42
N ASP A 25 -7.71 -24.32 17.98
CA ASP A 25 -8.91 -24.67 17.23
C ASP A 25 -9.50 -23.45 16.50
N SER A 26 -8.99 -22.25 16.79
CA SER A 26 -9.39 -21.05 16.07
C SER A 26 -8.95 -21.12 14.60
N PRO A 27 -9.77 -20.63 13.66
CA PRO A 27 -9.42 -20.65 12.24
C PRO A 27 -8.14 -19.85 11.97
N GLN A 28 -7.30 -20.36 11.08
CA GLN A 28 -6.11 -19.63 10.63
C GLN A 28 -6.51 -18.51 9.66
N LEU A 29 -6.48 -17.26 10.15
CA LEU A 29 -6.97 -16.07 9.43
C LEU A 29 -5.86 -15.20 8.83
N TYR A 30 -4.61 -15.66 8.83
CA TYR A 30 -3.47 -14.89 8.35
C TYR A 30 -3.63 -14.42 6.90
N HIS A 31 -4.03 -15.31 5.98
CA HIS A 31 -4.19 -14.94 4.57
C HIS A 31 -5.31 -13.91 4.35
N GLN A 32 -6.42 -14.07 5.08
CA GLN A 32 -7.57 -13.16 5.05
C GLN A 32 -7.16 -11.78 5.57
N LEU A 33 -6.37 -11.71 6.65
CA LEU A 33 -5.81 -10.46 7.16
C LEU A 33 -4.92 -9.78 6.12
N ILE A 34 -4.01 -10.52 5.48
CA ILE A 34 -3.13 -9.96 4.43
C ILE A 34 -3.96 -9.45 3.25
N TYR A 35 -4.98 -10.19 2.83
CA TYR A 35 -5.90 -9.77 1.78
C TYR A 35 -6.60 -8.46 2.16
N CYS A 36 -7.26 -8.41 3.31
CA CYS A 36 -7.94 -7.20 3.80
C CYS A 36 -6.98 -6.01 3.93
N SER A 37 -5.76 -6.24 4.42
CA SER A 37 -4.74 -5.20 4.54
C SER A 37 -4.33 -4.62 3.17
N ARG A 38 -4.13 -5.47 2.16
CA ARG A 38 -3.80 -5.05 0.79
C ARG A 38 -4.96 -4.28 0.16
N SER A 39 -6.18 -4.79 0.25
CA SER A 39 -7.38 -4.13 -0.26
C SER A 39 -7.63 -2.79 0.42
N TYR A 40 -7.44 -2.72 1.74
CA TYR A 40 -7.54 -1.46 2.47
C TYR A 40 -6.50 -0.44 1.99
N ARG A 41 -5.24 -0.85 1.81
CA ARG A 41 -4.18 0.03 1.29
C ARG A 41 -4.50 0.55 -0.11
N ASP A 42 -4.98 -0.32 -1.01
CA ASP A 42 -5.40 0.09 -2.35
C ASP A 42 -6.53 1.13 -2.31
N LEU A 43 -7.58 0.88 -1.50
CA LEU A 43 -8.70 1.82 -1.33
C LEU A 43 -8.24 3.16 -0.76
N VAL A 44 -7.40 3.15 0.27
CA VAL A 44 -6.85 4.39 0.86
C VAL A 44 -6.03 5.14 -0.18
N THR A 45 -5.15 4.46 -0.92
CA THR A 45 -4.36 5.10 -2.00
C THR A 45 -5.27 5.70 -3.06
N ARG A 46 -6.29 4.97 -3.55
CA ARG A 46 -7.26 5.49 -4.52
C ARG A 46 -7.97 6.75 -4.00
N VAL A 47 -8.46 6.73 -2.77
CA VAL A 47 -9.11 7.89 -2.14
C VAL A 47 -8.14 9.07 -2.05
N THR A 48 -6.90 8.86 -1.60
CA THR A 48 -5.88 9.90 -1.50
C THR A 48 -5.60 10.58 -2.85
N PHE A 49 -5.63 9.83 -3.95
CA PHE A 49 -5.41 10.36 -5.30
C PHE A 49 -6.69 10.81 -6.02
N GLY A 50 -7.83 10.88 -5.32
CA GLY A 50 -9.09 11.41 -5.88
C GLY A 50 -9.93 10.41 -6.68
N TYR A 51 -9.63 9.11 -6.60
CA TYR A 51 -10.37 8.02 -7.25
C TYR A 51 -11.45 7.39 -6.35
N GLY A 52 -11.87 8.08 -5.28
CA GLY A 52 -12.84 7.53 -4.32
C GLY A 52 -14.31 7.61 -4.73
N HIS A 53 -14.68 8.56 -5.61
CA HIS A 53 -16.09 8.84 -5.94
C HIS A 53 -16.55 8.27 -7.29
N ASP A 54 -15.70 8.27 -8.30
CA ASP A 54 -16.03 7.77 -9.64
C ASP A 54 -15.47 6.37 -9.84
N THR A 55 -16.32 5.36 -9.65
CA THR A 55 -15.95 3.94 -9.78
C THR A 55 -15.67 3.50 -11.20
N LYS A 56 -15.94 4.33 -12.21
CA LYS A 56 -15.59 4.06 -13.62
C LYS A 56 -14.22 4.60 -13.98
N LYS A 57 -13.68 5.51 -13.16
CA LYS A 57 -12.39 6.14 -13.38
C LYS A 57 -11.29 5.32 -12.72
N GLU A 58 -10.51 4.62 -13.53
CA GLU A 58 -9.33 3.90 -13.06
C GLU A 58 -8.07 4.76 -13.19
N PRO A 59 -7.10 4.62 -12.26
CA PRO A 59 -5.81 5.27 -12.41
C PRO A 59 -5.04 4.69 -13.60
N GLY A 60 -4.52 5.57 -14.46
CA GLY A 60 -3.58 5.18 -15.51
C GLY A 60 -2.21 4.79 -14.95
N VAL A 61 -1.27 4.43 -15.84
CA VAL A 61 0.11 4.13 -15.45
C VAL A 61 0.72 5.32 -14.69
N GLY A 62 1.21 5.07 -13.48
CA GLY A 62 1.74 6.12 -12.60
C GLY A 62 0.68 7.01 -11.92
N GLY A 63 -0.61 6.79 -12.15
CA GLY A 63 -1.69 7.62 -11.62
C GLY A 63 -1.87 7.59 -10.09
N LEU A 64 -1.25 6.60 -9.42
CA LEU A 64 -1.18 6.47 -7.95
C LEU A 64 0.26 6.65 -7.42
N ALA A 65 1.22 7.03 -8.27
CA ALA A 65 2.60 7.23 -7.83
C ALA A 65 2.70 8.54 -7.04
N LEU A 66 3.37 8.49 -5.89
CA LEU A 66 3.70 9.70 -5.15
C LEU A 66 4.64 10.57 -5.98
N PHE A 67 4.41 11.88 -5.93
CA PHE A 67 5.32 12.84 -6.53
C PHE A 67 6.71 12.71 -5.90
N CYS A 68 7.72 12.47 -6.73
CA CYS A 68 9.10 12.39 -6.31
C CYS A 68 9.87 13.59 -6.85
N ALA A 69 10.25 14.52 -5.96
CA ALA A 69 11.02 15.70 -6.34
C ALA A 69 12.45 15.38 -6.84
N ALA A 70 12.96 14.18 -6.53
CA ALA A 70 14.26 13.70 -6.98
C ALA A 70 14.20 12.97 -8.33
N CYS A 71 13.01 12.63 -8.85
CA CYS A 71 12.91 12.05 -10.17
C CYS A 71 13.32 13.07 -11.24
N PRO A 72 13.97 12.66 -12.34
CA PRO A 72 14.28 13.54 -13.46
C PRO A 72 13.01 14.20 -14.01
N GLN A 73 12.97 15.53 -13.98
CA GLN A 73 11.87 16.36 -14.46
C GLN A 73 12.40 17.38 -15.47
N PRO A 74 12.21 17.13 -16.78
CA PRO A 74 12.57 18.08 -17.82
C PRO A 74 11.95 19.46 -17.55
N GLY A 75 12.78 20.51 -17.58
CA GLY A 75 12.36 21.89 -17.32
C GLY A 75 12.20 22.29 -15.84
N TYR A 76 12.42 21.38 -14.89
CA TYR A 76 12.40 21.69 -13.46
C TYR A 76 13.75 21.44 -12.79
N ASN A 77 14.25 20.20 -12.85
CA ASN A 77 15.46 19.78 -12.13
C ASN A 77 16.48 19.07 -13.03
N LEU A 78 16.25 19.05 -14.35
CA LEU A 78 17.22 18.61 -15.34
C LEU A 78 17.78 19.82 -16.10
N PRO A 79 19.09 19.82 -16.43
CA PRO A 79 19.66 20.84 -17.29
C PRO A 79 19.06 20.80 -18.70
N ASP A 80 19.15 21.93 -19.41
CA ASP A 80 18.78 21.98 -20.81
C ASP A 80 19.62 20.99 -21.63
N ASN A 81 19.00 20.32 -22.61
CA ASN A 81 19.62 19.27 -23.42
C ASN A 81 20.17 18.07 -22.62
N TRP A 82 19.63 17.77 -21.42
CA TRP A 82 20.02 16.61 -20.61
C TRP A 82 20.03 15.27 -21.39
N GLU A 83 19.16 15.11 -22.39
CA GLU A 83 19.11 13.93 -23.26
C GLU A 83 20.40 13.71 -24.07
N ASN A 84 21.19 14.76 -24.26
CA ASN A 84 22.47 14.75 -24.97
C ASN A 84 23.67 14.81 -24.00
N ASP A 85 23.46 14.66 -22.69
CA ASP A 85 24.56 14.66 -21.72
C ASP A 85 25.48 13.45 -21.99
N PRO A 86 26.76 13.67 -22.33
CA PRO A 86 27.70 12.60 -22.61
C PRO A 86 28.04 11.74 -21.39
N ALA A 87 27.62 12.13 -20.18
CA ALA A 87 27.82 11.39 -18.95
C ALA A 87 26.66 10.43 -18.58
N GLN A 88 25.57 10.38 -19.37
CA GLN A 88 24.46 9.44 -19.17
C GLN A 88 24.81 7.98 -19.44
#